data_AF-A0A3N5TXF2-F1
#
_entry.id   AF-A0A3N5TXF2-F1
#
_cell.length_a   1.000
_cell.length_b   1.000
_cell.length_c   1.000
_cell.angle_alpha   90.00
_cell.angle_beta   90.00
_cell.angle_gamma   90.00
#
_symmetry.space_group_name_H-M   'P 1'
#
loop_
_entity.id
_entity.type
_entity.pdbx_description
1 polymer ?
#
loop_
_entity_poly.entity_id
_entity_poly.type
_entity_poly.pdbx_seq_one_letter_code
_entity_poly.pdbx_strand_id
1 'polypeptide(L)'
;MKNRRIDGRIGFPGKQGLYDPALEKDSCGVGFVAHVKGVPSHEILTDAYLINARMDHRGGCGFEQNTGDGAGIMTAIPHKFVTRIAKELGITLPEPGSYTIGNLFLPQDAAKRADLKASLVAALTEQGLTTLGFREVPVRPREADIGPAALAAMPFIEQVIVSGGTPGDHSLDHGLYVARKTFIRGAKSKYPDDLVYVCSLNSRILVYKGMLTPNQLFPFYPDLEDADYESHFAMVHSRFSTNTFPSWDRAQPNRFMSHNGEINTLRGNKNWMTARQGVAASDRFGDKIKDLFPIVEPNFSDSGTFDNVLEFLLMSGRTLQESIMMMIPEAWQSDVNMPQEKRDFYEYHSALMEPWDGPASIAFTDGHYIGAVLDRNGLRPSRYYLTHDDKVIMASEVGVLPVAPENVREKGRLQPGKMFLVDFFAGRLIPDAELKMEFATKRPYGKWLKEQKLELADLPPDHADLRYEPETLVQRMQAFGYTVETMQFMLLPMVSEARDLLGSMGNDSALACLSDKSRMIYDYFKQLFAQIT
;
A
#
# COMPACT_ATOMS: atom_id res chain seq x y z
N MET A 1 -7.84 -35.28 6.21
CA MET A 1 -8.31 -34.86 4.88
C MET A 1 -9.59 -34.05 5.12
N LYS A 2 -9.79 -32.78 4.78
CA LYS A 2 -9.27 -31.91 3.71
C LYS A 2 -9.26 -30.45 4.24
N ASN A 3 -8.08 -29.90 4.54
CA ASN A 3 -7.87 -28.45 4.75
C ASN A 3 -7.12 -27.82 3.57
N ARG A 4 -7.26 -28.42 2.38
CA ARG A 4 -6.70 -27.92 1.14
C ARG A 4 -7.85 -27.49 0.26
N ARG A 5 -7.62 -26.46 -0.56
CA ARG A 5 -8.41 -26.27 -1.77
C ARG A 5 -8.54 -27.61 -2.51
N ILE A 6 -9.64 -27.81 -3.24
CA ILE A 6 -9.89 -29.06 -3.98
C ILE A 6 -8.69 -29.40 -4.91
N ASP A 7 -7.94 -28.38 -5.36
CA ASP A 7 -6.75 -28.49 -6.20
C ASP A 7 -5.41 -28.61 -5.44
N GLY A 8 -5.41 -28.59 -4.10
CA GLY A 8 -4.21 -28.75 -3.28
C GLY A 8 -3.32 -27.52 -3.12
N ARG A 9 -3.69 -26.34 -3.66
CA ARG A 9 -2.87 -25.11 -3.66
C ARG A 9 -3.11 -24.20 -2.46
N ILE A 10 -2.19 -23.27 -2.19
CA ILE A 10 -2.26 -22.21 -1.16
C ILE A 10 -2.58 -20.87 -1.84
N GLY A 11 -3.32 -19.97 -1.18
CA GLY A 11 -3.72 -18.67 -1.72
C GLY A 11 -5.06 -18.68 -2.49
N PHE A 12 -5.37 -17.59 -3.20
CA PHE A 12 -6.64 -17.39 -3.89
C PHE A 12 -6.88 -18.35 -5.07
N PRO A 13 -8.12 -18.84 -5.26
CA PRO A 13 -8.48 -19.56 -6.48
C PRO A 13 -8.10 -18.79 -7.74
N GLY A 14 -7.78 -19.52 -8.82
CA GLY A 14 -7.77 -18.90 -10.14
C GLY A 14 -9.18 -18.40 -10.48
N LYS A 15 -9.28 -17.46 -11.42
CA LYS A 15 -10.58 -16.99 -11.92
C LYS A 15 -11.44 -18.18 -12.36
N GLN A 16 -12.62 -18.33 -11.78
CA GLN A 16 -13.55 -19.42 -12.10
C GLN A 16 -15.00 -18.94 -11.98
N GLY A 17 -15.78 -19.06 -13.06
CA GLY A 17 -17.15 -18.56 -13.08
C GLY A 17 -17.19 -17.04 -12.85
N LEU A 18 -17.98 -16.60 -11.86
CA LEU A 18 -18.10 -15.19 -11.45
C LEU A 18 -17.02 -14.74 -10.46
N TYR A 19 -16.24 -15.67 -9.90
CA TYR A 19 -15.18 -15.35 -8.95
C TYR A 19 -13.94 -14.84 -9.70
N ASP A 20 -13.47 -13.65 -9.35
CA ASP A 20 -12.25 -13.04 -9.87
C ASP A 20 -11.40 -12.53 -8.68
N PRO A 21 -10.20 -13.10 -8.44
CA PRO A 21 -9.36 -12.71 -7.30
C PRO A 21 -8.90 -11.24 -7.37
N ALA A 22 -9.02 -10.58 -8.53
CA ALA A 22 -8.73 -9.16 -8.67
C ALA A 22 -9.81 -8.25 -8.06
N LEU A 23 -10.95 -8.81 -7.60
CA LEU A 23 -12.06 -8.07 -6.98
C LEU A 23 -12.11 -8.19 -5.46
N GLU A 24 -11.10 -8.81 -4.84
CA GLU A 24 -10.99 -8.96 -3.38
C GLU A 24 -10.67 -7.64 -2.67
N LYS A 25 -11.25 -7.46 -1.49
CA LYS A 25 -11.31 -6.18 -0.74
C LYS A 25 -11.05 -6.38 0.73
N ASP A 26 -10.47 -5.36 1.36
CA ASP A 26 -10.08 -5.41 2.77
C ASP A 26 -10.43 -4.09 3.50
N SER A 27 -10.88 -4.21 4.75
CA SER A 27 -11.11 -3.09 5.69
C SER A 27 -10.38 -3.39 7.00
N CYS A 28 -9.89 -2.43 7.76
CA CYS A 28 -8.87 -2.75 8.79
C CYS A 28 -8.94 -1.89 10.06
N GLY A 29 -8.13 -2.25 11.06
CA GLY A 29 -7.63 -1.35 12.11
C GLY A 29 -6.16 -1.02 11.85
N VAL A 30 -5.78 0.26 11.93
CA VAL A 30 -4.38 0.70 11.81
C VAL A 30 -4.02 1.62 12.97
N GLY A 31 -2.82 1.47 13.50
CA GLY A 31 -2.28 2.37 14.51
C GLY A 31 -0.77 2.28 14.64
N PHE A 32 -0.17 3.26 15.28
CA PHE A 32 1.22 3.23 15.68
C PHE A 32 1.43 3.98 17.00
N VAL A 33 2.50 3.58 17.68
CA VAL A 33 3.07 4.30 18.82
C VAL A 33 4.53 4.58 18.52
N ALA A 34 5.00 5.78 18.85
CA ALA A 34 6.37 6.20 18.59
C ALA A 34 6.87 7.20 19.63
N HIS A 35 8.18 7.23 19.84
CA HIS A 35 8.84 8.26 20.63
C HIS A 35 9.34 9.37 19.70
N VAL A 36 8.88 10.60 19.89
CA VAL A 36 9.12 11.73 18.97
C VAL A 36 10.61 11.99 18.75
N LYS A 37 11.42 11.86 19.80
CA LYS A 37 12.89 12.04 19.76
C LYS A 37 13.67 10.80 19.28
N GLY A 38 12.99 9.77 18.78
CA GLY A 38 13.65 8.55 18.29
C GLY A 38 14.30 7.69 19.37
N VAL A 39 13.91 7.82 20.64
CA VAL A 39 14.48 7.02 21.73
C VAL A 39 13.84 5.62 21.71
N PRO A 40 14.63 4.54 21.50
CA PRO A 40 14.08 3.20 21.47
C PRO A 40 13.76 2.70 22.88
N SER A 41 12.68 1.95 23.01
CA SER A 41 12.36 1.23 24.25
C SER A 41 11.51 -0.01 23.96
N HIS A 42 11.51 -0.97 24.88
CA HIS A 42 10.60 -2.12 24.82
C HIS A 42 9.15 -1.74 25.16
N GLU A 43 8.95 -0.63 25.89
CA GLU A 43 7.61 -0.11 26.21
C GLU A 43 6.80 0.20 24.93
N ILE A 44 7.46 0.70 23.88
CA ILE A 44 6.84 0.92 22.56
C ILE A 44 6.23 -0.38 22.00
N LEU A 45 6.86 -1.53 22.24
CA LEU A 45 6.35 -2.82 21.77
C LEU A 45 5.14 -3.26 22.60
N THR A 46 5.21 -3.12 23.94
CA THR A 46 4.08 -3.46 24.82
C THR A 46 2.87 -2.56 24.57
N ASP A 47 3.10 -1.27 24.27
CA ASP A 47 2.03 -0.34 23.88
C ASP A 47 1.43 -0.73 22.54
N ALA A 48 2.27 -1.11 21.55
CA ALA A 48 1.81 -1.56 20.25
C ALA A 48 0.96 -2.84 20.34
N TYR A 49 1.35 -3.79 21.21
CA TYR A 49 0.54 -4.96 21.52
C TYR A 49 -0.85 -4.57 22.02
N LEU A 50 -0.93 -3.66 23.01
CA LEU A 50 -2.21 -3.20 23.55
C LEU A 50 -3.07 -2.49 22.50
N ILE A 51 -2.44 -1.66 21.65
CA ILE A 51 -3.12 -0.97 20.55
C ILE A 51 -3.71 -2.01 19.59
N ASN A 52 -2.93 -3.01 19.18
CA ASN A 52 -3.37 -4.06 18.26
C ASN A 52 -4.52 -4.89 18.87
N ALA A 53 -4.34 -5.36 20.11
CA ALA A 53 -5.30 -6.16 20.85
C ALA A 53 -6.66 -5.46 21.04
N ARG A 54 -6.65 -4.13 21.27
CA ARG A 54 -7.88 -3.35 21.42
C ARG A 54 -8.55 -2.97 20.10
N MET A 55 -7.94 -3.29 18.96
CA MET A 55 -8.54 -3.16 17.63
C MET A 55 -9.04 -4.50 17.08
N ASP A 56 -9.09 -5.56 17.89
CA ASP A 56 -9.56 -6.89 17.50
C ASP A 56 -10.98 -6.88 16.92
N HIS A 57 -11.87 -6.00 17.43
CA HIS A 57 -13.22 -5.82 16.89
C HIS A 57 -13.28 -5.22 15.48
N ARG A 58 -12.15 -4.75 14.94
CA ARG A 58 -11.99 -4.29 13.55
C ARG A 58 -11.30 -5.32 12.66
N GLY A 59 -10.78 -6.40 13.23
CA GLY A 59 -10.18 -7.51 12.51
C GLY A 59 -11.24 -8.50 12.04
N GLY A 60 -10.96 -9.19 10.95
CA GLY A 60 -11.75 -10.33 10.51
C GLY A 60 -11.20 -11.62 11.10
N CYS A 61 -12.11 -12.50 11.51
CA CYS A 61 -11.78 -13.91 11.70
C CYS A 61 -12.29 -14.68 10.48
N GLY A 62 -11.50 -15.65 10.02
CA GLY A 62 -11.91 -16.60 9.00
C GLY A 62 -13.03 -17.52 9.49
N PHE A 63 -13.23 -18.64 8.80
CA PHE A 63 -14.28 -19.60 9.16
C PHE A 63 -14.09 -20.22 10.56
N GLU A 64 -12.88 -20.19 11.11
CA GLU A 64 -12.55 -20.65 12.47
C GLU A 64 -12.24 -19.43 13.36
N GLN A 65 -12.70 -19.44 14.61
CA GLN A 65 -12.54 -18.31 15.54
C GLN A 65 -11.07 -17.91 15.77
N ASN A 66 -10.15 -18.88 15.69
CA ASN A 66 -8.72 -18.71 15.95
C ASN A 66 -7.88 -18.63 14.65
N THR A 67 -8.53 -18.46 13.50
CA THR A 67 -7.89 -18.16 12.21
C THR A 67 -8.17 -16.68 11.88
N GLY A 68 -7.22 -15.79 12.11
CA GLY A 68 -7.37 -14.37 11.76
C GLY A 68 -7.06 -14.07 10.29
N ASP A 69 -7.67 -13.03 9.72
CA ASP A 69 -7.45 -12.63 8.31
C ASP A 69 -6.05 -12.02 8.06
N GLY A 70 -5.40 -11.56 9.12
CA GLY A 70 -4.04 -11.05 9.10
C GLY A 70 -3.78 -10.03 10.20
N ALA A 71 -2.64 -10.14 10.86
CA ALA A 71 -2.14 -9.15 11.79
C ALA A 71 -0.62 -9.01 11.66
N GLY A 72 -0.10 -7.84 11.99
CA GLY A 72 1.33 -7.60 11.95
C GLY A 72 1.76 -6.34 12.66
N ILE A 73 3.08 -6.24 12.81
CA ILE A 73 3.80 -5.14 13.43
C ILE A 73 5.03 -4.80 12.57
N MET A 74 5.28 -3.50 12.44
CA MET A 74 6.45 -2.92 11.80
C MET A 74 7.20 -2.09 12.83
N THR A 75 8.49 -2.30 12.95
CA THR A 75 9.37 -1.66 13.94
C THR A 75 10.62 -1.13 13.24
N ALA A 76 11.34 -0.23 13.93
CA ALA A 76 12.74 -0.03 13.60
C ALA A 76 13.54 -1.31 13.91
N ILE A 77 14.62 -1.55 13.16
CA ILE A 77 15.53 -2.68 13.43
C ILE A 77 16.05 -2.60 14.88
N PRO A 78 15.78 -3.63 15.72
CA PRO A 78 16.12 -3.60 17.14
C PRO A 78 17.60 -3.96 17.34
N HIS A 79 18.51 -2.99 17.18
CA HIS A 79 19.96 -3.23 17.11
C HIS A 79 20.52 -4.05 18.28
N LYS A 80 20.04 -3.80 19.51
CA LYS A 80 20.46 -4.50 20.73
C LYS A 80 20.13 -6.00 20.64
N PHE A 81 18.88 -6.32 20.32
CA PHE A 81 18.42 -7.69 20.06
C PHE A 81 19.20 -8.35 18.91
N VAL A 82 19.34 -7.65 17.77
CA VAL A 82 20.01 -8.21 16.58
C VAL A 82 21.49 -8.50 16.84
N THR A 83 22.16 -7.64 17.61
CA THR A 83 23.55 -7.86 18.04
C THR A 83 23.70 -9.12 18.89
N ARG A 84 22.77 -9.34 19.83
CA ARG A 84 22.79 -10.53 20.68
C ARG A 84 22.59 -11.82 19.86
N ILE A 85 21.55 -11.88 19.03
CA ILE A 85 21.29 -13.08 18.20
C ILE A 85 22.40 -13.32 17.16
N ALA A 86 23.01 -12.26 16.61
CA ALA A 86 24.12 -12.41 15.68
C ALA A 86 25.34 -13.04 16.36
N LYS A 87 25.63 -12.64 17.61
CA LYS A 87 26.69 -13.24 18.42
C LYS A 87 26.42 -14.72 18.70
N GLU A 88 25.18 -15.10 19.00
CA GLU A 88 24.77 -16.51 19.19
C GLU A 88 24.97 -17.34 17.91
N LEU A 89 24.85 -16.72 16.73
CA LEU A 89 25.09 -17.34 15.42
C LEU A 89 26.56 -17.29 14.97
N GLY A 90 27.47 -16.73 15.78
CA GLY A 90 28.88 -16.55 15.42
C GLY A 90 29.12 -15.48 14.34
N ILE A 91 28.17 -14.56 14.16
CA ILE A 91 28.22 -13.46 13.18
C ILE A 91 28.73 -12.19 13.87
N THR A 92 29.69 -11.52 13.24
CA THR A 92 30.10 -10.17 13.64
C THR A 92 29.31 -9.16 12.81
N LEU A 93 28.52 -8.32 13.48
CA LEU A 93 27.75 -7.28 12.79
C LEU A 93 28.59 -6.01 12.56
N PRO A 94 28.44 -5.37 11.39
CA PRO A 94 28.85 -3.98 11.19
C PRO A 94 28.09 -3.00 12.08
N GLU A 95 28.49 -1.72 12.02
CA GLU A 95 27.77 -0.64 12.68
C GLU A 95 26.33 -0.48 12.18
N PRO A 96 25.41 0.06 13.00
CA PRO A 96 24.04 0.38 12.59
C PRO A 96 24.01 1.18 11.29
N GLY A 97 23.15 0.78 10.34
CA GLY A 97 23.04 1.40 9.02
C GLY A 97 23.92 0.76 7.93
N SER A 98 24.94 -0.02 8.30
CA SER A 98 25.73 -0.85 7.36
C SER A 98 25.30 -2.32 7.31
N TYR A 99 24.23 -2.66 8.02
CA TYR A 99 23.62 -3.97 7.96
C TYR A 99 22.10 -3.87 8.05
N THR A 100 21.43 -4.94 7.64
CA THR A 100 20.00 -5.14 7.80
C THR A 100 19.70 -6.57 8.26
N ILE A 101 18.52 -6.76 8.83
CA ILE A 101 17.88 -8.05 9.00
C ILE A 101 16.50 -7.99 8.34
N GLY A 102 16.13 -9.02 7.59
CA GLY A 102 14.85 -9.07 6.86
C GLY A 102 14.11 -10.39 7.04
N ASN A 103 12.79 -10.33 7.19
CA ASN A 103 11.93 -11.50 7.34
C ASN A 103 11.49 -12.05 5.97
N LEU A 104 11.68 -13.35 5.77
CA LEU A 104 11.33 -14.10 4.57
C LEU A 104 10.28 -15.16 4.90
N PHE A 105 9.30 -15.31 4.01
CA PHE A 105 8.41 -16.45 3.93
C PHE A 105 8.89 -17.36 2.81
N LEU A 106 9.22 -18.59 3.17
CA LEU A 106 9.74 -19.61 2.27
C LEU A 106 8.87 -20.88 2.32
N PRO A 107 8.99 -21.77 1.33
CA PRO A 107 8.23 -23.02 1.31
C PRO A 107 8.59 -23.95 2.48
N GLN A 108 7.67 -24.82 2.89
CA GLN A 108 7.91 -25.84 3.93
C GLN A 108 8.86 -26.96 3.46
N ASP A 109 9.13 -27.09 2.17
CA ASP A 109 10.08 -28.06 1.60
C ASP A 109 11.53 -27.58 1.76
N ALA A 110 12.36 -28.34 2.47
CA ALA A 110 13.74 -27.98 2.78
C ALA A 110 14.66 -27.84 1.55
N ALA A 111 14.45 -28.64 0.50
CA ALA A 111 15.25 -28.57 -0.71
C ALA A 111 14.93 -27.31 -1.51
N LYS A 112 13.63 -26.98 -1.65
CA LYS A 112 13.20 -25.70 -2.26
C LYS A 112 13.72 -24.51 -1.46
N ARG A 113 13.70 -24.57 -0.12
CA ARG A 113 14.28 -23.51 0.72
C ARG A 113 15.76 -23.29 0.46
N ALA A 114 16.56 -24.36 0.46
CA ALA A 114 18.00 -24.26 0.24
C ALA A 114 18.33 -23.60 -1.11
N ASP A 115 17.59 -23.98 -2.16
CA ASP A 115 17.72 -23.39 -3.49
C ASP A 115 17.32 -21.90 -3.55
N LEU A 116 16.20 -21.54 -2.90
CA LEU A 116 15.77 -20.15 -2.79
C LEU A 116 16.77 -19.29 -2.01
N LYS A 117 17.34 -19.81 -0.93
CA LYS A 117 18.40 -19.12 -0.17
C LYS A 117 19.63 -18.88 -1.03
N ALA A 118 20.07 -19.89 -1.80
CA ALA A 118 21.18 -19.72 -2.73
C ALA A 118 20.88 -18.67 -3.81
N SER A 119 19.64 -18.64 -4.33
CA SER A 119 19.19 -17.65 -5.30
C SER A 119 19.17 -16.23 -4.72
N LEU A 120 18.73 -16.06 -3.47
CA LEU A 120 18.77 -14.78 -2.78
C LEU A 120 20.21 -14.31 -2.54
N VAL A 121 21.10 -15.20 -2.08
CA VAL A 121 22.52 -14.89 -1.87
C VAL A 121 23.17 -14.43 -3.19
N ALA A 122 22.88 -15.10 -4.30
CA ALA A 122 23.37 -14.70 -5.62
C ALA A 122 22.87 -13.30 -6.02
N ALA A 123 21.57 -13.03 -5.85
CA ALA A 123 21.00 -11.71 -6.16
C ALA A 123 21.56 -10.59 -5.28
N LEU A 124 21.83 -10.86 -4.00
CA LEU A 124 22.49 -9.90 -3.09
C LEU A 124 23.94 -9.64 -3.50
N THR A 125 24.68 -10.70 -3.85
CA THR A 125 26.09 -10.60 -4.26
C THR A 125 26.25 -9.79 -5.54
N GLU A 126 25.32 -9.92 -6.50
CA GLU A 126 25.29 -9.13 -7.73
C GLU A 126 25.16 -7.62 -7.47
N GLN A 127 24.52 -7.23 -6.36
CA GLN A 127 24.39 -5.84 -5.93
C GLN A 127 25.54 -5.39 -5.02
N GLY A 128 26.61 -6.19 -4.88
CA GLY A 128 27.75 -5.89 -4.00
C GLY A 128 27.45 -6.03 -2.51
N LEU A 129 26.36 -6.71 -2.14
CA LEU A 129 25.97 -6.94 -0.75
C LEU A 129 26.47 -8.29 -0.26
N THR A 130 26.81 -8.37 1.04
CA THR A 130 27.32 -9.59 1.66
C THR A 130 26.29 -10.19 2.59
N THR A 131 25.86 -11.43 2.32
CA THR A 131 25.00 -12.18 3.24
C THR A 131 25.84 -12.70 4.41
N LEU A 132 25.52 -12.26 5.63
CA LEU A 132 26.23 -12.66 6.84
C LEU A 132 25.72 -14.00 7.39
N GLY A 133 24.43 -14.27 7.21
CA GLY A 133 23.84 -15.53 7.65
C GLY A 133 22.32 -15.54 7.59
N PHE A 134 21.76 -16.68 7.96
CA PHE A 134 20.32 -16.88 8.08
C PHE A 134 19.98 -17.35 9.49
N ARG A 135 18.81 -16.94 9.98
CA ARG A 135 18.28 -17.31 11.29
C ARG A 135 16.85 -17.82 11.13
N GLU A 136 16.59 -19.06 11.55
CA GLU A 136 15.21 -19.52 11.70
C GLU A 136 14.50 -18.67 12.76
N VAL A 137 13.35 -18.08 12.41
CA VAL A 137 12.61 -17.25 13.35
C VAL A 137 11.87 -18.18 14.31
N PRO A 138 12.08 -18.06 15.64
CA PRO A 138 11.34 -18.85 16.60
C PRO A 138 9.85 -18.51 16.51
N VAL A 139 9.00 -19.53 16.38
CA VAL A 139 7.55 -19.41 16.31
C VAL A 139 6.85 -20.38 17.25
N ARG A 140 5.71 -19.98 17.82
CA ARG A 140 4.96 -20.79 18.80
C ARG A 140 3.49 -20.98 18.40
N PRO A 141 3.19 -21.68 17.28
CA PRO A 141 1.83 -21.82 16.76
C PRO A 141 0.85 -22.48 17.74
N ARG A 142 1.34 -23.35 18.63
CA ARG A 142 0.48 -24.01 19.64
C ARG A 142 0.14 -23.07 20.81
N GLU A 143 1.12 -22.31 21.30
CA GLU A 143 0.91 -21.37 22.42
C GLU A 143 0.03 -20.19 21.99
N ALA A 144 0.17 -19.76 20.73
CA ALA A 144 -0.66 -18.72 20.16
C ALA A 144 -2.04 -19.21 19.68
N ASP A 145 -2.40 -20.48 19.91
CA ASP A 145 -3.68 -21.06 19.45
C ASP A 145 -3.97 -20.80 17.96
N ILE A 146 -3.00 -21.06 17.08
CA ILE A 146 -3.17 -20.80 15.65
C ILE A 146 -4.14 -21.81 15.03
N GLY A 147 -5.17 -21.29 14.37
CA GLY A 147 -6.19 -22.10 13.72
C GLY A 147 -5.65 -23.05 12.64
N PRO A 148 -6.27 -24.23 12.44
CA PRO A 148 -5.83 -25.23 11.47
C PRO A 148 -5.63 -24.71 10.04
N ALA A 149 -6.48 -23.80 9.57
CA ALA A 149 -6.36 -23.23 8.21
C ALA A 149 -5.11 -22.35 8.08
N ALA A 150 -4.87 -21.46 9.05
CA ALA A 150 -3.67 -20.61 9.10
C ALA A 150 -2.40 -21.46 9.22
N LEU A 151 -2.41 -22.47 10.10
CA LEU A 151 -1.30 -23.39 10.30
C LEU A 151 -0.97 -24.20 9.04
N ALA A 152 -1.99 -24.67 8.31
CA ALA A 152 -1.80 -25.42 7.07
C ALA A 152 -1.18 -24.59 5.94
N ALA A 153 -1.43 -23.28 5.93
CA ALA A 153 -0.87 -22.32 4.98
C ALA A 153 0.42 -21.64 5.47
N MET A 154 0.88 -21.97 6.68
CA MET A 154 2.01 -21.32 7.32
C MET A 154 3.30 -21.53 6.50
N PRO A 155 4.00 -20.46 6.09
CA PRO A 155 5.30 -20.58 5.47
C PRO A 155 6.37 -20.97 6.49
N PHE A 156 7.51 -21.40 6.01
CA PHE A 156 8.71 -21.41 6.84
C PHE A 156 9.22 -19.97 6.96
N ILE A 157 9.45 -19.49 8.19
CA ILE A 157 9.80 -18.10 8.45
C ILE A 157 11.27 -18.04 8.82
N GLU A 158 12.05 -17.32 8.02
CA GLU A 158 13.50 -17.20 8.19
C GLU A 158 13.93 -15.75 8.03
N GLN A 159 14.93 -15.36 8.80
CA GLN A 159 15.61 -14.09 8.70
C GLN A 159 16.89 -14.22 7.89
N VAL A 160 17.17 -13.20 7.07
CA VAL A 160 18.47 -13.02 6.42
C VAL A 160 19.15 -11.78 7.01
N ILE A 161 20.42 -11.91 7.35
CA ILE A 161 21.26 -10.78 7.78
C ILE A 161 22.19 -10.43 6.62
N VAL A 162 22.15 -9.17 6.21
CA VAL A 162 22.93 -8.66 5.07
C VAL A 162 23.72 -7.45 5.52
N SER A 163 24.96 -7.36 5.06
CA SER A 163 25.82 -6.18 5.23
C SER A 163 26.15 -5.56 3.88
N GLY A 164 26.40 -4.26 3.92
CA GLY A 164 26.80 -3.47 2.75
C GLY A 164 26.35 -2.02 2.89
N GLY A 165 26.76 -1.22 1.91
CA GLY A 165 26.51 0.20 1.87
C GLY A 165 27.21 1.00 2.97
N THR A 166 27.12 2.33 2.87
CA THR A 166 27.67 3.25 3.85
C THR A 166 26.52 3.80 4.70
N PRO A 167 26.66 3.94 6.02
CA PRO A 167 25.60 4.53 6.84
C PRO A 167 25.22 5.91 6.30
N GLY A 168 23.93 6.09 6.01
CA GLY A 168 23.39 7.34 5.51
C GLY A 168 23.44 7.54 3.99
N ASP A 169 24.21 6.74 3.24
CA ASP A 169 24.01 6.64 1.80
C ASP A 169 22.94 5.57 1.51
N HIS A 170 21.94 5.88 0.68
CA HIS A 170 20.85 4.95 0.39
C HIS A 170 21.29 3.72 -0.43
N SER A 171 22.59 3.40 -0.49
CA SER A 171 23.13 2.34 -1.33
C SER A 171 22.71 0.95 -0.82
N LEU A 172 22.64 0.76 0.50
CA LEU A 172 22.15 -0.49 1.09
C LEU A 172 20.68 -0.74 0.69
N ASP A 173 19.81 0.25 0.89
CA ASP A 173 18.39 0.15 0.51
C ASP A 173 18.22 -0.12 -0.99
N HIS A 174 18.98 0.59 -1.82
CA HIS A 174 18.96 0.44 -3.26
C HIS A 174 19.37 -0.97 -3.70
N GLY A 175 20.49 -1.49 -3.19
CA GLY A 175 20.96 -2.84 -3.49
C GLY A 175 19.97 -3.92 -3.02
N LEU A 176 19.42 -3.76 -1.81
CA LEU A 176 18.42 -4.70 -1.26
C LEU A 176 17.14 -4.70 -2.11
N TYR A 177 16.68 -3.54 -2.59
CA TYR A 177 15.51 -3.42 -3.45
C TYR A 177 15.70 -4.17 -4.77
N VAL A 178 16.81 -3.93 -5.47
CA VAL A 178 17.12 -4.60 -6.75
C VAL A 178 17.26 -6.10 -6.53
N ALA A 179 18.05 -6.53 -5.55
CA ALA A 179 18.25 -7.94 -5.22
C ALA A 179 16.94 -8.66 -4.92
N ARG A 180 16.04 -8.01 -4.15
CA ARG A 180 14.74 -8.58 -3.81
C ARG A 180 13.81 -8.69 -5.02
N LYS A 181 13.77 -7.69 -5.91
CA LYS A 181 12.98 -7.77 -7.15
C LYS A 181 13.47 -8.90 -8.05
N THR A 182 14.79 -9.03 -8.22
CA THR A 182 15.41 -10.13 -8.98
C THR A 182 15.11 -11.49 -8.36
N PHE A 183 15.27 -11.61 -7.04
CA PHE A 183 14.99 -12.84 -6.29
C PHE A 183 13.54 -13.27 -6.43
N ILE A 184 12.57 -12.37 -6.15
CA ILE A 184 11.14 -12.71 -6.23
C ILE A 184 10.72 -13.09 -7.64
N ARG A 185 11.23 -12.41 -8.67
CA ARG A 185 10.97 -12.75 -10.07
C ARG A 185 11.46 -14.16 -10.41
N GLY A 186 12.70 -14.48 -10.02
CA GLY A 186 13.28 -15.81 -10.21
C GLY A 186 12.52 -16.90 -9.44
N ALA A 187 12.17 -16.63 -8.18
CA ALA A 187 11.43 -17.52 -7.31
C ALA A 187 10.04 -17.85 -7.88
N LYS A 188 9.26 -16.83 -8.31
CA LYS A 188 7.94 -17.02 -8.91
C LYS A 188 8.00 -17.82 -10.22
N SER A 189 9.07 -17.66 -11.00
CA SER A 189 9.26 -18.44 -12.24
C SER A 189 9.57 -19.91 -11.95
N LYS A 190 10.35 -20.19 -10.90
CA LYS A 190 10.82 -21.54 -10.57
C LYS A 190 9.82 -22.32 -9.70
N TYR A 191 9.12 -21.63 -8.82
CA TYR A 191 8.19 -22.19 -7.83
C TYR A 191 6.85 -21.42 -7.83
N PRO A 192 6.09 -21.45 -8.94
CA PRO A 192 4.89 -20.62 -9.13
C PRO A 192 3.74 -20.92 -8.16
N ASP A 193 3.69 -22.13 -7.59
CA ASP A 193 2.65 -22.59 -6.67
C ASP A 193 3.06 -22.47 -5.19
N ASP A 194 4.32 -22.15 -4.89
CA ASP A 194 4.81 -22.02 -3.52
C ASP A 194 4.78 -20.57 -3.05
N LEU A 195 4.48 -20.36 -1.76
CA LEU A 195 4.57 -19.05 -1.15
C LEU A 195 6.04 -18.65 -0.94
N VAL A 196 6.49 -17.66 -1.71
CA VAL A 196 7.78 -16.98 -1.53
C VAL A 196 7.55 -15.49 -1.42
N TYR A 197 7.85 -14.91 -0.27
CA TYR A 197 7.59 -13.50 0.00
C TYR A 197 8.63 -12.89 0.92
N VAL A 198 9.04 -11.66 0.65
CA VAL A 198 9.95 -10.89 1.52
C VAL A 198 9.13 -9.81 2.23
N CYS A 199 8.94 -9.98 3.54
CA CYS A 199 8.14 -9.09 4.37
C CYS A 199 8.79 -7.73 4.57
N SER A 200 10.08 -7.75 4.91
CA SER A 200 10.91 -6.57 5.02
C SER A 200 12.34 -6.93 4.63
N LEU A 201 12.99 -6.02 3.92
CA LEU A 201 14.41 -6.09 3.62
C LEU A 201 14.87 -4.68 3.21
N ASN A 202 15.12 -3.84 4.21
CA ASN A 202 15.63 -2.48 4.07
C ASN A 202 16.49 -2.12 5.30
N SER A 203 17.19 -1.00 5.26
CA SER A 203 18.20 -0.62 6.26
C SER A 203 17.67 -0.22 7.64
N ARG A 204 16.35 0.01 7.80
CA ARG A 204 15.81 0.61 9.04
C ARG A 204 14.61 -0.11 9.63
N ILE A 205 13.90 -0.93 8.87
CA ILE A 205 12.59 -1.46 9.23
C ILE A 205 12.60 -2.99 9.23
N LEU A 206 11.93 -3.56 10.23
CA LEU A 206 11.63 -4.98 10.33
C LEU A 206 10.12 -5.20 10.46
N VAL A 207 9.57 -6.17 9.74
CA VAL A 207 8.13 -6.48 9.75
C VAL A 207 7.89 -7.92 10.19
N TYR A 208 7.14 -8.10 11.27
CA TYR A 208 6.58 -9.39 11.70
C TYR A 208 5.09 -9.40 11.41
N LYS A 209 4.63 -10.35 10.62
CA LYS A 209 3.21 -10.43 10.23
C LYS A 209 2.82 -11.86 9.92
N GLY A 210 1.53 -12.12 9.85
CA GLY A 210 1.04 -13.42 9.42
C GLY A 210 -0.47 -13.50 9.44
N MET A 211 -0.98 -14.69 9.11
CA MET A 211 -2.40 -15.01 9.21
C MET A 211 -2.79 -15.26 10.67
N LEU A 212 -2.84 -14.18 11.44
CA LEU A 212 -2.95 -14.14 12.90
C LEU A 212 -4.10 -13.21 13.27
N THR A 213 -4.78 -13.47 14.38
CA THR A 213 -5.57 -12.42 15.04
C THR A 213 -4.63 -11.46 15.78
N PRO A 214 -5.05 -10.22 16.05
CA PRO A 214 -4.25 -9.24 16.79
C PRO A 214 -3.62 -9.76 18.09
N ASN A 215 -4.38 -10.54 18.87
CA ASN A 215 -3.94 -11.10 20.16
C ASN A 215 -2.90 -12.21 20.01
N GLN A 216 -2.82 -12.86 18.85
CA GLN A 216 -1.91 -13.98 18.60
C GLN A 216 -0.50 -13.53 18.20
N LEU A 217 -0.32 -12.27 17.76
CA LEU A 217 0.93 -11.80 17.15
C LEU A 217 2.16 -11.96 18.06
N PHE A 218 2.08 -11.48 19.30
CA PHE A 218 3.18 -11.52 20.26
C PHE A 218 3.43 -12.94 20.81
N PRO A 219 2.39 -13.70 21.23
CA PRO A 219 2.56 -15.10 21.59
C PRO A 219 3.17 -15.94 20.45
N PHE A 220 2.79 -15.68 19.19
CA PHE A 220 3.30 -16.42 18.04
C PHE A 220 4.78 -16.13 17.78
N TYR A 221 5.21 -14.87 17.88
CA TYR A 221 6.59 -14.42 17.68
C TYR A 221 7.27 -14.04 19.01
N PRO A 222 7.89 -14.99 19.74
CA PRO A 222 8.57 -14.71 21.01
C PRO A 222 9.64 -13.62 20.94
N ASP A 223 10.23 -13.38 19.77
CA ASP A 223 11.16 -12.25 19.58
C ASP A 223 10.55 -10.90 20.02
N LEU A 224 9.25 -10.71 19.81
CA LEU A 224 8.54 -9.46 20.16
C LEU A 224 8.34 -9.29 21.68
N GLU A 225 8.47 -10.37 22.45
CA GLU A 225 8.38 -10.37 23.92
C GLU A 225 9.76 -10.22 24.58
N ASP A 226 10.83 -10.24 23.80
CA ASP A 226 12.20 -10.14 24.29
C ASP A 226 12.51 -8.72 24.77
N ALA A 227 13.00 -8.58 26.01
CA ALA A 227 13.30 -7.27 26.61
C ALA A 227 14.43 -6.51 25.89
N ASP A 228 15.29 -7.18 25.12
CA ASP A 228 16.30 -6.51 24.28
C ASP A 228 15.72 -6.03 22.94
N TYR A 229 14.49 -6.42 22.59
CA TYR A 229 13.77 -5.92 21.44
C TYR A 229 13.23 -4.52 21.76
N GLU A 230 14.07 -3.52 21.52
CA GLU A 230 13.75 -2.10 21.70
C GLU A 230 13.55 -1.43 20.33
N SER A 231 12.54 -0.57 20.23
CA SER A 231 12.27 0.20 19.01
C SER A 231 11.77 1.60 19.35
N HIS A 232 12.07 2.59 18.51
CA HIS A 232 11.56 3.96 18.70
C HIS A 232 10.18 4.18 18.08
N PHE A 233 9.70 3.24 17.26
CA PHE A 233 8.32 3.19 16.79
C PHE A 233 7.85 1.75 16.59
N ALA A 234 6.53 1.58 16.67
CA ALA A 234 5.86 0.35 16.31
C ALA A 234 4.52 0.68 15.64
N MET A 235 4.34 0.22 14.41
CA MET A 235 3.10 0.34 13.63
C MET A 235 2.44 -1.02 13.54
N VAL A 236 1.18 -1.11 13.95
CA VAL A 236 0.39 -2.33 13.95
C VAL A 236 -0.78 -2.22 12.98
N HIS A 237 -1.17 -3.38 12.45
CA HIS A 237 -2.31 -3.49 11.57
C HIS A 237 -3.06 -4.79 11.83
N SER A 238 -4.38 -4.71 11.75
CA SER A 238 -5.29 -5.83 11.75
C SER A 238 -6.18 -5.78 10.52
N ARG A 239 -6.19 -6.87 9.76
CA ARG A 239 -6.90 -7.02 8.49
C ARG A 239 -8.29 -7.61 8.71
N PHE A 240 -9.27 -7.12 7.96
CA PHE A 240 -10.57 -7.77 7.72
C PHE A 240 -10.70 -7.98 6.21
N SER A 241 -10.95 -9.22 5.80
CA SER A 241 -10.94 -9.67 4.42
C SER A 241 -12.34 -10.10 3.97
N THR A 242 -12.70 -9.85 2.72
CA THR A 242 -13.97 -10.38 2.16
C THR A 242 -13.94 -11.88 1.84
N ASN A 243 -12.82 -12.55 2.07
CA ASN A 243 -12.63 -13.97 1.79
C ASN A 243 -12.11 -14.76 2.99
N THR A 244 -12.34 -16.06 2.95
CA THR A 244 -11.87 -17.03 3.95
C THR A 244 -10.63 -17.80 3.50
N PHE A 245 -9.91 -17.33 2.48
CA PHE A 245 -8.77 -18.06 1.92
C PHE A 245 -7.48 -17.70 2.65
N PRO A 246 -6.69 -18.70 3.11
CA PRO A 246 -5.53 -18.42 3.93
C PRO A 246 -4.39 -17.78 3.11
N SER A 247 -3.93 -16.60 3.52
CA SER A 247 -2.89 -15.84 2.82
C SER A 247 -1.99 -15.04 3.78
N TRP A 248 -0.85 -15.62 4.14
CA TRP A 248 0.12 -15.03 5.07
C TRP A 248 0.77 -13.74 4.53
N ASP A 249 1.03 -13.67 3.22
CA ASP A 249 1.64 -12.52 2.54
C ASP A 249 0.78 -11.25 2.57
N ARG A 250 -0.54 -11.40 2.75
CA ARG A 250 -1.53 -10.32 2.69
C ARG A 250 -1.77 -9.59 3.99
N ALA A 251 -1.33 -10.17 5.10
CA ALA A 251 -1.24 -9.42 6.35
C ALA A 251 -0.41 -8.15 6.11
N GLN A 252 -0.80 -7.07 6.78
CA GLN A 252 -0.01 -5.84 6.82
C GLN A 252 0.60 -5.70 8.23
N PRO A 253 1.60 -4.84 8.45
CA PRO A 253 2.18 -3.85 7.53
C PRO A 253 2.79 -4.40 6.23
N ASN A 254 2.78 -3.60 5.17
CA ASN A 254 3.63 -3.81 3.99
C ASN A 254 5.06 -3.33 4.29
N ARG A 255 5.85 -2.88 3.31
CA ARG A 255 7.28 -2.56 3.53
C ARG A 255 7.50 -1.15 4.07
N PHE A 256 6.63 -0.21 3.69
CA PHE A 256 6.69 1.19 4.12
C PHE A 256 5.36 1.70 4.67
N MET A 257 4.28 0.93 4.59
CA MET A 257 2.95 1.42 4.93
C MET A 257 1.98 0.35 5.44
N SER A 258 0.98 0.83 6.17
CA SER A 258 -0.25 0.11 6.49
C SER A 258 -1.45 0.91 6.00
N HIS A 259 -2.43 0.22 5.46
CA HIS A 259 -3.62 0.81 4.84
C HIS A 259 -4.88 0.32 5.55
N ASN A 260 -5.70 1.28 5.98
CA ASN A 260 -7.08 1.05 6.37
C ASN A 260 -7.98 1.73 5.34
N GLY A 261 -8.59 0.94 4.45
CA GLY A 261 -9.32 1.50 3.33
C GLY A 261 -9.33 0.59 2.11
N GLU A 262 -9.87 1.13 1.01
CA GLU A 262 -9.86 0.51 -0.31
C GLU A 262 -9.50 1.54 -1.39
N ILE A 263 -8.59 1.18 -2.28
CA ILE A 263 -8.24 2.01 -3.44
C ILE A 263 -9.18 1.67 -4.59
N ASN A 264 -10.24 2.45 -4.78
CA ASN A 264 -11.28 2.19 -5.79
C ASN A 264 -10.84 2.51 -7.24
N THR A 265 -9.72 3.22 -7.40
CA THR A 265 -9.11 3.56 -8.70
C THR A 265 -8.06 2.54 -9.16
N LEU A 266 -7.83 1.46 -8.40
CA LEU A 266 -6.70 0.55 -8.54
C LEU A 266 -6.45 0.07 -9.98
N ARG A 267 -7.49 -0.32 -10.72
CA ARG A 267 -7.33 -0.83 -12.09
C ARG A 267 -6.70 0.21 -13.02
N GLY A 268 -7.14 1.47 -12.91
CA GLY A 268 -6.57 2.58 -13.67
C GLY A 268 -5.11 2.79 -13.29
N ASN A 269 -4.82 2.85 -12.00
CA ASN A 269 -3.48 3.11 -11.48
C ASN A 269 -2.48 2.02 -11.90
N LYS A 270 -2.89 0.74 -11.86
CA LYS A 270 -2.08 -0.39 -12.34
C LYS A 270 -1.74 -0.27 -13.83
N ASN A 271 -2.73 0.10 -14.65
CA ASN A 271 -2.56 0.24 -16.08
C ASN A 271 -1.63 1.41 -16.42
N TRP A 272 -1.80 2.55 -15.74
CA TRP A 272 -0.93 3.72 -15.93
C TRP A 272 0.51 3.45 -15.51
N MET A 273 0.72 2.80 -14.36
CA MET A 273 2.05 2.37 -13.96
C MET A 273 2.69 1.42 -14.99
N THR A 274 1.91 0.49 -15.54
CA THR A 274 2.39 -0.41 -16.60
C THR A 274 2.78 0.36 -17.86
N ALA A 275 1.96 1.32 -18.29
CA ALA A 275 2.26 2.18 -19.44
C ALA A 275 3.53 3.02 -19.23
N ARG A 276 3.75 3.53 -18.00
CA ARG A 276 4.94 4.33 -17.66
C ARG A 276 6.23 3.54 -17.71
N GLN A 277 6.21 2.22 -17.52
CA GLN A 277 7.42 1.38 -17.62
C GLN A 277 8.11 1.50 -18.99
N GLY A 278 7.35 1.75 -20.07
CA GLY A 278 7.91 1.88 -21.42
C GLY A 278 8.76 3.14 -21.63
N VAL A 279 8.58 4.16 -20.79
CA VAL A 279 9.29 5.46 -20.86
C VAL A 279 10.02 5.79 -19.56
N ALA A 280 10.05 4.86 -18.60
CA ALA A 280 10.66 5.08 -17.31
C ALA A 280 12.19 5.19 -17.44
N ALA A 281 12.74 6.25 -16.87
CA ALA A 281 14.17 6.50 -16.79
C ALA A 281 14.52 6.97 -15.38
N SER A 282 15.71 6.58 -14.91
CA SER A 282 16.23 6.99 -13.60
C SER A 282 17.76 6.96 -13.64
N ASP A 283 18.39 8.06 -13.24
CA ASP A 283 19.86 8.15 -13.14
C ASP A 283 20.42 7.14 -12.14
N ARG A 284 19.63 6.75 -11.13
CA ARG A 284 20.04 5.77 -10.11
C ARG A 284 20.10 4.34 -10.64
N PHE A 285 19.16 3.98 -11.52
CA PHE A 285 19.06 2.63 -12.04
C PHE A 285 19.71 2.47 -13.43
N GLY A 286 19.87 3.57 -14.18
CA GLY A 286 20.30 3.53 -15.58
C GLY A 286 19.47 2.55 -16.40
N ASP A 287 20.13 1.80 -17.28
CA ASP A 287 19.49 0.78 -18.12
C ASP A 287 18.93 -0.40 -17.32
N LYS A 288 19.42 -0.64 -16.09
CA LYS A 288 18.96 -1.72 -15.21
C LYS A 288 17.58 -1.47 -14.62
N ILE A 289 16.97 -0.29 -14.85
CA ILE A 289 15.58 -0.03 -14.44
C ILE A 289 14.61 -1.09 -14.99
N LYS A 290 14.91 -1.66 -16.17
CA LYS A 290 14.12 -2.71 -16.82
C LYS A 290 14.10 -4.01 -16.01
N ASP A 291 15.11 -4.25 -15.19
CA ASP A 291 15.18 -5.43 -14.32
C ASP A 291 14.18 -5.36 -13.17
N LEU A 292 13.67 -4.16 -12.85
CA LEU A 292 12.66 -3.96 -11.82
C LEU A 292 11.25 -4.31 -12.29
N PHE A 293 11.03 -4.45 -13.60
CA PHE A 293 9.70 -4.66 -14.16
C PHE A 293 9.20 -6.11 -13.97
N PRO A 294 7.88 -6.29 -13.73
CA PRO A 294 6.89 -5.25 -13.51
C PRO A 294 7.03 -4.58 -12.12
N ILE A 295 6.86 -3.26 -12.06
CA ILE A 295 6.90 -2.49 -10.80
C ILE A 295 5.76 -2.94 -9.90
N VAL A 296 4.53 -2.90 -10.44
CA VAL A 296 3.35 -3.48 -9.82
C VAL A 296 3.38 -4.99 -10.01
N GLU A 297 3.54 -5.72 -8.92
CA GLU A 297 3.52 -7.17 -9.00
C GLU A 297 2.10 -7.72 -9.22
N PRO A 298 1.96 -8.77 -10.05
CA PRO A 298 0.66 -9.39 -10.26
C PRO A 298 0.13 -9.99 -8.96
N ASN A 299 -1.20 -10.05 -8.88
CA ASN A 299 -1.97 -10.60 -7.77
C ASN A 299 -1.87 -9.86 -6.43
N PHE A 300 -1.07 -8.81 -6.24
CA PHE A 300 -1.03 -8.05 -4.98
C PHE A 300 -2.36 -7.35 -4.67
N SER A 301 -2.64 -7.14 -3.37
CA SER A 301 -3.80 -6.37 -2.91
C SER A 301 -3.64 -4.91 -3.34
N ASP A 302 -4.70 -4.12 -3.23
CA ASP A 302 -4.64 -2.70 -3.47
C ASP A 302 -3.52 -2.00 -2.67
N SER A 303 -3.41 -2.36 -1.39
CA SER A 303 -2.47 -1.84 -0.40
C SER A 303 -1.04 -2.28 -0.72
N GLY A 304 -0.84 -3.55 -1.06
CA GLY A 304 0.48 -4.04 -1.49
C GLY A 304 0.91 -3.45 -2.84
N THR A 305 -0.05 -3.16 -3.72
CA THR A 305 0.20 -2.47 -4.99
C THR A 305 0.65 -1.04 -4.74
N PHE A 306 -0.03 -0.31 -3.84
CA PHE A 306 0.37 1.03 -3.43
C PHE A 306 1.80 1.03 -2.86
N ASP A 307 2.10 0.08 -1.96
CA ASP A 307 3.44 -0.06 -1.36
C ASP A 307 4.54 -0.34 -2.40
N ASN A 308 4.26 -1.14 -3.46
CA ASN A 308 5.21 -1.35 -4.56
C ASN A 308 5.57 -0.05 -5.30
N VAL A 309 4.57 0.79 -5.56
CA VAL A 309 4.77 2.06 -6.26
C VAL A 309 5.46 3.06 -5.35
N LEU A 310 5.05 3.15 -4.08
CA LEU A 310 5.71 3.98 -3.07
C LEU A 310 7.19 3.64 -2.97
N GLU A 311 7.51 2.36 -2.80
CA GLU A 311 8.89 1.89 -2.70
C GLU A 311 9.69 2.19 -3.98
N PHE A 312 9.10 2.04 -5.16
CA PHE A 312 9.76 2.42 -6.41
C PHE A 312 10.07 3.92 -6.48
N LEU A 313 9.15 4.80 -6.03
CA LEU A 313 9.38 6.24 -5.96
C LEU A 313 10.52 6.59 -4.99
N LEU A 314 10.57 5.92 -3.83
CA LEU A 314 11.65 6.09 -2.86
C LEU A 314 13.01 5.69 -3.44
N MET A 315 13.08 4.49 -4.04
CA MET A 315 14.34 3.97 -4.56
C MET A 315 14.81 4.72 -5.82
N SER A 316 13.88 5.29 -6.60
CA SER A 316 14.20 6.19 -7.71
C SER A 316 14.58 7.62 -7.28
N GLY A 317 14.45 7.96 -5.99
CA GLY A 317 15.05 9.16 -5.40
C GLY A 317 14.10 10.25 -4.93
N ARG A 318 12.81 9.98 -4.87
CA ARG A 318 11.86 10.85 -4.17
C ARG A 318 11.90 10.57 -2.68
N THR A 319 11.60 11.59 -1.88
CA THR A 319 11.40 11.44 -0.44
C THR A 319 10.05 10.79 -0.14
N LEU A 320 9.88 10.25 1.07
CA LEU A 320 8.62 9.65 1.52
C LEU A 320 7.45 10.63 1.43
N GLN A 321 7.64 11.85 1.92
CA GLN A 321 6.61 12.87 1.98
C GLN A 321 6.17 13.31 0.57
N GLU A 322 7.12 13.61 -0.32
CA GLU A 322 6.86 13.91 -1.73
C GLU A 322 6.08 12.78 -2.41
N SER A 323 6.48 11.53 -2.19
CA SER A 323 5.83 10.36 -2.80
C SER A 323 4.38 10.21 -2.32
N ILE A 324 4.13 10.40 -1.01
CA ILE A 324 2.77 10.38 -0.47
C ILE A 324 1.94 11.55 -1.01
N MET A 325 2.49 12.76 -1.09
CA MET A 325 1.80 13.93 -1.66
C MET A 325 1.44 13.75 -3.14
N MET A 326 2.26 13.02 -3.89
CA MET A 326 2.00 12.68 -5.29
C MET A 326 0.92 11.61 -5.45
N MET A 327 0.98 10.55 -4.62
CA MET A 327 0.06 9.41 -4.73
C MET A 327 -1.32 9.72 -4.13
N ILE A 328 -1.37 10.52 -3.06
CA ILE A 328 -2.61 10.93 -2.37
C ILE A 328 -2.65 12.47 -2.28
N PRO A 329 -2.88 13.15 -3.41
CA PRO A 329 -2.92 14.60 -3.44
C PRO A 329 -4.21 15.14 -2.80
N GLU A 330 -4.10 16.32 -2.19
CA GLU A 330 -5.24 17.10 -1.70
C GLU A 330 -6.28 17.37 -2.79
N ALA A 331 -7.52 17.64 -2.39
CA ALA A 331 -8.53 18.18 -3.30
C ALA A 331 -8.20 19.65 -3.65
N TRP A 332 -7.33 19.85 -4.64
CA TRP A 332 -6.76 21.15 -4.96
C TRP A 332 -7.54 21.97 -6.00
N GLN A 333 -8.26 21.29 -6.91
CA GLN A 333 -8.88 21.97 -8.07
C GLN A 333 -9.84 23.08 -7.66
N SER A 334 -10.72 22.82 -6.71
CA SER A 334 -11.78 23.75 -6.28
C SER A 334 -11.47 24.50 -4.98
N ASP A 335 -10.27 24.34 -4.40
CA ASP A 335 -9.94 24.98 -3.12
C ASP A 335 -9.44 26.43 -3.31
N VAL A 336 -10.36 27.39 -3.23
CA VAL A 336 -10.05 28.82 -3.37
C VAL A 336 -9.12 29.38 -2.29
N ASN A 337 -8.93 28.68 -1.17
CA ASN A 337 -8.05 29.12 -0.08
C ASN A 337 -6.64 28.52 -0.18
N MET A 338 -6.41 27.66 -1.16
CA MET A 338 -5.10 27.03 -1.38
C MET A 338 -4.08 28.05 -1.88
N PRO A 339 -2.91 28.19 -1.23
CA PRO A 339 -1.81 29.01 -1.76
C PRO A 339 -1.42 28.59 -3.18
N GLN A 340 -1.05 29.57 -4.03
CA GLN A 340 -0.79 29.34 -5.44
C GLN A 340 0.35 28.35 -5.67
N GLU A 341 1.41 28.43 -4.88
CA GLU A 341 2.56 27.52 -4.97
C GLU A 341 2.13 26.06 -4.73
N LYS A 342 1.22 25.85 -3.77
CA LYS A 342 0.68 24.52 -3.46
C LYS A 342 -0.25 24.02 -4.58
N ARG A 343 -1.06 24.91 -5.15
CA ARG A 343 -1.91 24.61 -6.31
C ARG A 343 -1.06 24.23 -7.52
N ASP A 344 -0.04 25.01 -7.84
CA ASP A 344 0.89 24.75 -8.94
C ASP A 344 1.63 23.41 -8.76
N PHE A 345 2.05 23.10 -7.53
CA PHE A 345 2.65 21.82 -7.20
C PHE A 345 1.70 20.65 -7.53
N TYR A 346 0.45 20.71 -7.07
CA TYR A 346 -0.50 19.62 -7.31
C TYR A 346 -0.94 19.54 -8.78
N GLU A 347 -1.14 20.67 -9.45
CA GLU A 347 -1.45 20.71 -10.87
C GLU A 347 -0.33 20.07 -11.70
N TYR A 348 0.92 20.44 -11.43
CA TYR A 348 2.08 19.84 -12.09
C TYR A 348 2.15 18.32 -11.87
N HIS A 349 1.99 17.87 -10.63
CA HIS A 349 2.06 16.43 -10.34
C HIS A 349 0.86 15.65 -10.86
N SER A 350 -0.30 16.30 -11.07
CA SER A 350 -1.47 15.64 -11.68
C SER A 350 -1.23 15.21 -13.13
N ALA A 351 -0.29 15.84 -13.83
CA ALA A 351 0.15 15.42 -15.16
C ALA A 351 1.12 14.21 -15.13
N LEU A 352 1.69 13.89 -13.96
CA LEU A 352 2.68 12.82 -13.79
C LEU A 352 2.10 11.57 -13.12
N MET A 353 1.22 11.76 -12.14
CA MET A 353 0.65 10.70 -11.32
C MET A 353 -0.83 10.99 -11.08
N GLU A 354 -1.67 10.06 -11.51
CA GLU A 354 -3.08 10.03 -11.15
C GLU A 354 -3.26 9.67 -9.66
N PRO A 355 -4.26 10.25 -8.97
CA PRO A 355 -4.50 9.95 -7.56
C PRO A 355 -4.81 8.47 -7.33
N TRP A 356 -4.21 7.90 -6.28
CA TRP A 356 -4.58 6.59 -5.75
C TRP A 356 -5.76 6.78 -4.80
N ASP A 357 -6.92 6.99 -5.40
CA ASP A 357 -8.15 7.40 -4.71
C ASP A 357 -8.97 6.22 -4.17
N GLY A 358 -9.85 6.55 -3.22
CA GLY A 358 -10.69 5.64 -2.46
C GLY A 358 -10.61 5.94 -0.95
N PRO A 359 -11.54 5.40 -0.13
CA PRO A 359 -11.48 5.60 1.32
C PRO A 359 -10.14 5.10 1.86
N ALA A 360 -9.34 5.96 2.48
CA ALA A 360 -8.00 5.56 2.94
C ALA A 360 -7.57 6.29 4.20
N SER A 361 -7.02 5.54 5.15
CA SER A 361 -6.14 6.01 6.22
C SER A 361 -4.83 5.24 6.08
N ILE A 362 -3.81 5.90 5.54
CA ILE A 362 -2.51 5.29 5.29
C ILE A 362 -1.53 5.78 6.34
N ALA A 363 -1.03 4.85 7.16
CA ALA A 363 0.12 5.07 8.02
C ALA A 363 1.39 4.62 7.27
N PHE A 364 2.47 5.39 7.34
CA PHE A 364 3.68 5.15 6.58
C PHE A 364 4.94 5.50 7.36
N THR A 365 6.07 4.87 7.01
CA THR A 365 7.38 5.12 7.59
C THR A 365 8.49 4.60 6.69
N ASP A 366 9.62 5.30 6.66
CA ASP A 366 10.91 4.83 6.11
C ASP A 366 11.95 4.58 7.23
N GLY A 367 11.51 4.64 8.49
CA GLY A 367 12.32 4.55 9.69
C GLY A 367 12.95 5.88 10.13
N HIS A 368 13.00 6.88 9.25
CA HIS A 368 13.36 8.27 9.58
C HIS A 368 12.13 9.07 9.99
N TYR A 369 11.08 8.95 9.20
CA TYR A 369 9.80 9.56 9.46
C TYR A 369 8.76 8.49 9.79
N ILE A 370 7.80 8.83 10.65
CA ILE A 370 6.53 8.11 10.72
C ILE A 370 5.40 9.10 10.55
N GLY A 371 4.39 8.73 9.78
CA GLY A 371 3.27 9.62 9.51
C GLY A 371 2.00 8.89 9.14
N ALA A 372 0.96 9.68 8.96
CA ALA A 372 -0.27 9.21 8.37
C ALA A 372 -0.98 10.30 7.56
N VAL A 373 -1.72 9.86 6.56
CA VAL A 373 -2.53 10.70 5.69
C VAL A 373 -3.90 10.05 5.49
N LEU A 374 -4.92 10.88 5.32
CA LEU A 374 -6.24 10.44 4.89
C LEU A 374 -6.37 10.64 3.38
N ASP A 375 -7.30 9.91 2.77
CA ASP A 375 -7.76 10.24 1.42
C ASP A 375 -8.28 11.69 1.35
N ARG A 376 -8.41 12.19 0.12
CA ARG A 376 -8.82 13.58 -0.15
C ARG A 376 -10.17 13.99 0.46
N ASN A 377 -11.04 13.02 0.74
CA ASN A 377 -12.36 13.23 1.35
C ASN A 377 -12.38 12.88 2.85
N GLY A 378 -11.33 12.26 3.38
CA GLY A 378 -11.21 11.82 4.77
C GLY A 378 -12.29 10.82 5.18
N LEU A 379 -12.45 9.76 4.38
CA LEU A 379 -13.51 8.76 4.54
C LEU A 379 -13.20 7.73 5.64
N ARG A 380 -11.98 7.74 6.20
CA ARG A 380 -11.55 6.87 7.30
C ARG A 380 -11.14 7.68 8.54
N PRO A 381 -11.39 7.16 9.76
CA PRO A 381 -10.99 7.85 10.97
C PRO A 381 -9.51 7.63 11.29
N SER A 382 -8.84 8.69 11.72
CA SER A 382 -7.54 8.60 12.42
C SER A 382 -7.46 9.67 13.49
N ARG A 383 -7.03 9.28 14.69
CA ARG A 383 -6.92 10.12 15.88
C ARG A 383 -5.52 9.99 16.45
N TYR A 384 -5.02 11.07 17.04
CA TYR A 384 -3.72 11.03 17.69
C TYR A 384 -3.72 11.70 19.06
N TYR A 385 -2.77 11.26 19.88
CA TYR A 385 -2.37 11.85 21.13
C TYR A 385 -0.88 12.13 21.06
N LEU A 386 -0.48 13.29 21.56
CA LEU A 386 0.89 13.62 21.91
C LEU A 386 0.91 13.79 23.43
N THR A 387 1.88 13.18 24.09
CA THR A 387 2.02 13.22 25.54
C THR A 387 3.15 14.16 25.96
N HIS A 388 3.23 14.47 27.26
CA HIS A 388 4.29 15.32 27.82
C HIS A 388 5.65 14.62 27.89
N ASP A 389 5.67 13.28 27.86
CA ASP A 389 6.85 12.43 27.78
C ASP A 389 7.25 12.08 26.32
N ASP A 390 6.86 12.90 25.35
CA ASP A 390 7.25 12.77 23.94
C ASP A 390 6.79 11.48 23.24
N LYS A 391 5.74 10.81 23.74
CA LYS A 391 5.08 9.69 23.06
C LYS A 391 3.99 10.20 22.12
N VAL A 392 3.97 9.65 20.91
CA VAL A 392 2.90 9.83 19.93
C VAL A 392 2.15 8.52 19.78
N ILE A 393 0.82 8.60 19.89
CA ILE A 393 -0.08 7.46 19.68
C ILE A 393 -1.05 7.87 18.60
N MET A 394 -1.06 7.18 17.47
CA MET A 394 -2.02 7.39 16.39
C MET A 394 -2.77 6.09 16.12
N ALA A 395 -4.10 6.13 16.04
CA ALA A 395 -4.88 4.96 15.67
C ALA A 395 -6.19 5.33 14.99
N SER A 396 -6.85 4.34 14.39
CA SER A 396 -8.19 4.47 13.83
C SER A 396 -9.24 4.86 14.89
N GLU A 397 -8.98 4.59 16.17
CA GLU A 397 -9.87 4.88 17.30
C GLU A 397 -9.16 5.59 18.46
N VAL A 398 -9.96 6.12 19.39
CA VAL A 398 -9.48 6.61 20.69
C VAL A 398 -9.61 5.51 21.75
N GLY A 399 -8.79 5.56 22.80
CA GLY A 399 -8.86 4.58 23.90
C GLY A 399 -8.08 3.28 23.68
N VAL A 400 -7.33 3.20 22.58
CA VAL A 400 -6.46 2.06 22.26
C VAL A 400 -5.27 1.88 23.20
N LEU A 401 -4.92 2.92 23.97
CA LEU A 401 -3.89 2.87 25.00
C LEU A 401 -4.36 3.67 26.23
N PRO A 402 -4.16 3.19 27.46
CA PRO A 402 -4.44 3.99 28.64
C PRO A 402 -3.40 5.10 28.77
N VAL A 403 -3.84 6.36 28.72
CA VAL A 403 -2.98 7.53 28.92
C VAL A 403 -3.59 8.37 30.03
N ALA A 404 -2.79 8.68 31.06
CA ALA A 404 -3.23 9.55 32.15
C ALA A 404 -3.61 10.94 31.59
N PRO A 405 -4.78 11.50 31.92
CA PRO A 405 -5.22 12.79 31.39
C PRO A 405 -4.20 13.92 31.55
N GLU A 406 -3.48 13.93 32.67
CA GLU A 406 -2.40 14.87 32.99
C GLU A 406 -1.15 14.72 32.11
N ASN A 407 -0.95 13.56 31.49
CA ASN A 407 0.15 13.33 30.55
C ASN A 407 -0.23 13.68 29.11
N VAL A 408 -1.49 14.03 28.81
CA VAL A 408 -1.91 14.41 27.45
C VAL A 408 -1.52 15.86 27.17
N ARG A 409 -0.54 16.05 26.28
CA ARG A 409 -0.11 17.36 25.80
C ARG A 409 -1.02 17.89 24.70
N GLU A 410 -1.35 17.05 23.72
CA GLU A 410 -2.22 17.40 22.59
C GLU A 410 -3.06 16.20 22.18
N LYS A 411 -4.29 16.46 21.74
CA LYS A 411 -5.19 15.44 21.19
C LYS A 411 -5.83 15.99 19.93
N GLY A 412 -5.74 15.23 18.84
CA GLY A 412 -6.22 15.67 17.54
C GLY A 412 -6.84 14.55 16.70
N ARG A 413 -7.25 14.95 15.49
CA ARG A 413 -7.68 14.06 14.42
C ARG A 413 -6.99 14.46 13.14
N LEU A 414 -6.73 13.48 12.28
CA LEU A 414 -6.32 13.79 10.91
C LEU A 414 -7.52 14.41 10.18
N GLN A 415 -7.22 15.34 9.27
CA GLN A 415 -8.20 16.05 8.45
C GLN A 415 -7.95 15.70 6.99
N PRO A 416 -8.99 15.65 6.14
CA PRO A 416 -8.82 15.44 4.71
C PRO A 416 -7.76 16.39 4.16
N GLY A 417 -6.86 15.81 3.36
CA GLY A 417 -5.77 16.55 2.75
C GLY A 417 -4.59 16.89 3.66
N LYS A 418 -4.66 16.79 5.00
CA LYS A 418 -3.52 17.06 5.89
C LYS A 418 -2.67 15.81 6.14
N MET A 419 -1.37 16.00 6.26
CA MET A 419 -0.40 14.98 6.64
C MET A 419 0.00 15.16 8.11
N PHE A 420 -0.10 14.09 8.89
CA PHE A 420 0.53 13.98 10.20
C PHE A 420 1.91 13.36 10.01
N LEU A 421 2.97 14.00 10.51
CA LEU A 421 4.34 13.55 10.30
C LEU A 421 5.23 13.84 11.51
N VAL A 422 5.92 12.82 12.01
CA VAL A 422 6.99 12.92 13.01
C VAL A 422 8.32 12.68 12.30
N ASP A 423 9.28 13.55 12.56
CA ASP A 423 10.68 13.39 12.19
C ASP A 423 11.47 12.98 13.44
N PHE A 424 11.98 11.76 13.45
CA PHE A 424 12.72 11.22 14.59
C PHE A 424 14.10 11.87 14.76
N PHE A 425 14.70 12.37 13.69
CA PHE A 425 16.03 12.98 13.69
C PHE A 425 15.96 14.45 14.10
N ALA A 426 14.94 15.18 13.62
CA ALA A 426 14.64 16.53 14.12
C ALA A 426 13.99 16.49 15.51
N GLY A 427 13.49 15.33 15.94
CA GLY A 427 12.90 15.12 17.26
C GLY A 427 11.61 15.91 17.48
N ARG A 428 10.79 16.07 16.44
CA ARG A 428 9.55 16.86 16.49
C ARG A 428 8.47 16.39 15.53
N LEU A 429 7.24 16.82 15.80
CA LEU A 429 6.16 16.80 14.84
C LEU A 429 6.37 17.91 13.81
N ILE A 430 6.24 17.59 12.52
CA ILE A 430 6.33 18.56 11.42
C ILE A 430 4.92 19.08 11.11
N PRO A 431 4.67 20.40 11.21
CA PRO A 431 3.41 21.00 10.79
C PRO A 431 3.12 20.77 9.30
N ASP A 432 1.87 20.41 8.97
CA ASP A 432 1.42 20.17 7.59
C ASP A 432 1.74 21.32 6.62
N ALA A 433 1.52 22.56 7.04
CA ALA A 433 1.77 23.74 6.22
C ALA A 433 3.26 23.95 5.93
N GLU A 434 4.13 23.70 6.93
CA GLU A 434 5.59 23.77 6.78
C GLU A 434 6.04 22.71 5.77
N LEU A 435 5.63 21.45 6.00
CA LEU A 435 5.95 20.32 5.15
C LEU A 435 5.58 20.57 3.69
N LYS A 436 4.33 20.94 3.43
CA LYS A 436 3.86 21.05 2.04
C LYS A 436 4.44 22.25 1.33
N MET A 437 4.68 23.35 2.05
CA MET A 437 5.28 24.53 1.46
C MET A 437 6.74 24.28 1.06
N GLU A 438 7.48 23.48 1.83
CA GLU A 438 8.82 23.02 1.45
C GLU A 438 8.81 22.35 0.06
N PHE A 439 7.90 21.40 -0.16
CA PHE A 439 7.79 20.72 -1.45
C PHE A 439 7.20 21.59 -2.55
N ALA A 440 6.20 22.41 -2.24
CA ALA A 440 5.54 23.28 -3.19
C ALA A 440 6.47 24.37 -3.76
N THR A 441 7.49 24.77 -3.00
CA THR A 441 8.47 25.79 -3.41
C THR A 441 9.80 25.21 -3.87
N LYS A 442 9.98 23.88 -3.80
CA LYS A 442 11.23 23.18 -4.14
C LYS A 442 11.63 23.36 -5.60
N ARG A 443 10.67 23.56 -6.49
CA ARG A 443 10.86 23.75 -7.94
C ARG A 443 9.89 24.81 -8.46
N PRO A 444 10.19 25.46 -9.60
CA PRO A 444 9.36 26.54 -10.13
C PRO A 444 8.12 26.00 -10.89
N TYR A 445 7.25 25.26 -10.20
CA TYR A 445 6.11 24.55 -10.81
C TYR A 445 5.19 25.49 -11.59
N GLY A 446 4.82 26.65 -11.04
CA GLY A 446 3.97 27.63 -11.70
C GLY A 446 4.58 28.19 -13.00
N LYS A 447 5.92 28.37 -13.02
CA LYS A 447 6.62 28.78 -14.24
C LYS A 447 6.51 27.71 -15.32
N TRP A 448 6.76 26.45 -14.97
CA TRP A 448 6.65 25.34 -15.91
C TRP A 448 5.23 25.17 -16.45
N LEU A 449 4.22 25.26 -15.59
CA LEU A 449 2.83 25.21 -16.02
C LEU A 449 2.51 26.34 -17.00
N LYS A 450 2.89 27.57 -16.69
CA LYS A 450 2.66 28.72 -17.58
C LYS A 450 3.37 28.59 -18.94
N GLU A 451 4.57 28.02 -18.96
CA GLU A 451 5.39 27.93 -20.17
C GLU A 451 5.07 26.70 -21.03
N GLN A 452 4.53 25.62 -20.45
CA GLN A 452 4.43 24.31 -21.10
C GLN A 452 3.02 23.72 -21.13
N LYS A 453 2.08 24.22 -20.32
CA LYS A 453 0.67 23.79 -20.37
C LYS A 453 -0.05 24.56 -21.48
N LEU A 454 -0.85 23.85 -22.26
CA LEU A 454 -1.80 24.42 -23.19
C LEU A 454 -3.21 24.03 -22.75
N GLU A 455 -4.10 25.01 -22.66
CA GLU A 455 -5.52 24.79 -22.43
C GLU A 455 -6.28 24.84 -23.76
N LEU A 456 -7.45 24.19 -23.82
CA LEU A 456 -8.29 24.22 -25.02
C LEU A 456 -8.67 25.66 -25.42
N ALA A 457 -8.79 26.56 -24.43
CA ALA A 457 -9.07 27.98 -24.64
C ALA A 457 -7.91 28.76 -25.29
N ASP A 458 -6.67 28.23 -25.25
CA ASP A 458 -5.52 28.83 -25.91
C ASP A 458 -5.49 28.54 -27.42
N LEU A 459 -6.25 27.53 -27.86
CA LEU A 459 -6.39 27.19 -29.27
C LEU A 459 -7.42 28.13 -29.93
N PRO A 460 -7.16 28.59 -31.16
CA PRO A 460 -8.11 29.43 -31.88
C PRO A 460 -9.45 28.70 -32.00
N PRO A 461 -10.59 29.36 -31.73
CA PRO A 461 -11.89 28.74 -31.89
C PRO A 461 -12.04 28.30 -33.35
N ASP A 462 -12.30 27.00 -33.55
CA ASP A 462 -12.62 26.50 -34.87
C ASP A 462 -14.04 26.98 -35.20
N HIS A 463 -14.12 28.04 -36.00
CA HIS A 463 -15.35 28.51 -36.63
C HIS A 463 -15.63 27.72 -37.91
N ALA A 464 -15.21 26.46 -38.01
CA ALA A 464 -15.69 25.58 -39.06
C ALA A 464 -17.22 25.60 -39.05
N ASP A 465 -17.80 26.10 -40.15
CA ASP A 465 -19.22 25.93 -40.42
C ASP A 465 -19.58 24.47 -40.14
N LEU A 466 -20.66 24.23 -39.39
CA LEU A 466 -21.17 22.89 -39.13
C LEU A 466 -21.53 22.23 -40.46
N ARG A 467 -20.56 21.52 -41.06
CA ARG A 467 -20.74 20.76 -42.30
C ARG A 467 -21.37 19.43 -41.94
N TYR A 468 -22.69 19.36 -42.04
CA TYR A 468 -23.40 18.10 -42.06
C TYR A 468 -24.04 17.88 -43.44
N GLU A 469 -24.37 16.64 -43.76
CA GLU A 469 -25.05 16.25 -45.00
C GLU A 469 -26.52 15.96 -44.68
N PRO A 470 -27.45 16.93 -44.88
CA PRO A 470 -28.86 16.75 -44.54
C PRO A 470 -29.49 15.55 -45.24
N GLU A 471 -29.04 15.25 -46.46
CA GLU A 471 -29.58 14.20 -47.32
C GLU A 471 -29.33 12.79 -46.77
N THR A 472 -28.24 12.61 -46.01
CA THR A 472 -27.85 11.31 -45.44
C THR A 472 -27.95 11.24 -43.92
N LEU A 473 -28.37 12.33 -43.26
CA LEU A 473 -28.41 12.45 -41.80
C LEU A 473 -29.25 11.35 -41.15
N VAL A 474 -30.48 11.14 -41.63
CA VAL A 474 -31.40 10.16 -41.05
C VAL A 474 -30.87 8.74 -41.20
N GLN A 475 -30.29 8.40 -42.35
CA GLN A 475 -29.70 7.08 -42.61
C GLN A 475 -28.50 6.83 -41.71
N ARG A 476 -27.65 7.84 -41.49
CA ARG A 476 -26.52 7.75 -40.54
C ARG A 476 -27.00 7.58 -39.11
N MET A 477 -27.99 8.37 -38.69
CA MET A 477 -28.62 8.24 -37.37
C MET A 477 -29.17 6.83 -37.15
N GLN A 478 -29.88 6.28 -38.13
CA GLN A 478 -30.38 4.90 -38.07
C GLN A 478 -29.25 3.86 -38.01
N ALA A 479 -28.19 4.05 -38.80
CA ALA A 479 -27.02 3.17 -38.78
C ALA A 479 -26.31 3.16 -37.42
N PHE A 480 -26.30 4.29 -36.70
CA PHE A 480 -25.79 4.41 -35.33
C PHE A 480 -26.83 4.12 -34.24
N GLY A 481 -28.03 3.64 -34.62
CA GLY A 481 -29.04 3.18 -33.66
C GLY A 481 -29.86 4.27 -33.00
N TYR A 482 -29.84 5.51 -33.51
CA TYR A 482 -30.74 6.55 -33.03
C TYR A 482 -32.18 6.19 -33.38
N THR A 483 -33.05 6.36 -32.40
CA THR A 483 -34.49 6.14 -32.47
C THR A 483 -35.21 7.44 -32.14
N VAL A 484 -36.50 7.52 -32.50
CA VAL A 484 -37.34 8.66 -32.10
C VAL A 484 -37.34 8.83 -30.58
N GLU A 485 -37.38 7.72 -29.83
CA GLU A 485 -37.35 7.72 -28.37
C GLU A 485 -36.03 8.26 -27.80
N THR A 486 -34.88 7.80 -28.30
CA THR A 486 -33.58 8.32 -27.83
C THR A 486 -33.42 9.81 -28.14
N MET A 487 -33.92 10.27 -29.29
CA MET A 487 -33.92 11.70 -29.63
C MET A 487 -34.83 12.53 -28.73
N GLN A 488 -36.08 12.08 -28.51
CA GLN A 488 -37.08 12.84 -27.75
C GLN A 488 -36.87 12.76 -26.24
N PHE A 489 -36.55 11.59 -25.71
CA PHE A 489 -36.42 11.38 -24.28
C PHE A 489 -35.01 11.59 -23.77
N MET A 490 -33.95 11.28 -24.53
CA MET A 490 -32.58 11.46 -24.04
C MET A 490 -31.99 12.79 -24.52
N LEU A 491 -31.89 12.98 -25.84
CA LEU A 491 -31.13 14.10 -26.38
C LEU A 491 -31.81 15.46 -26.18
N LEU A 492 -33.12 15.55 -26.43
CA LEU A 492 -33.84 16.82 -26.34
C LEU A 492 -33.72 17.46 -24.94
N PRO A 493 -33.94 16.76 -23.82
CA PRO A 493 -33.71 17.32 -22.48
C PRO A 493 -32.27 17.77 -22.23
N MET A 494 -31.26 17.01 -22.69
CA MET A 494 -29.86 17.43 -22.54
C MET A 494 -29.58 18.77 -23.23
N VAL A 495 -30.21 19.01 -24.39
CA VAL A 495 -30.04 20.25 -25.14
C VAL A 495 -30.87 21.40 -24.58
N SER A 496 -32.15 21.16 -24.25
CA SER A 496 -33.06 22.23 -23.82
C SER A 496 -32.94 22.59 -22.34
N GLU A 497 -32.50 21.65 -21.50
CA GLU A 497 -32.50 21.79 -20.03
C GLU A 497 -31.11 21.60 -19.40
N ALA A 498 -30.09 21.24 -20.17
CA ALA A 498 -28.72 20.99 -19.70
C ALA A 498 -28.62 20.00 -18.53
N ARG A 499 -29.51 18.99 -18.52
CA ARG A 499 -29.52 17.90 -17.53
C ARG A 499 -29.65 16.55 -18.20
N ASP A 500 -29.20 15.53 -17.48
CA ASP A 500 -29.41 14.13 -17.89
C ASP A 500 -30.89 13.74 -17.72
N LEU A 501 -31.31 12.70 -18.46
CA LEU A 501 -32.68 12.20 -18.45
C LEU A 501 -33.05 11.62 -17.08
N LEU A 502 -34.25 11.95 -16.60
CA LEU A 502 -34.85 11.31 -15.42
C LEU A 502 -36.04 10.43 -15.83
N GLY A 503 -36.02 9.19 -15.37
CA GLY A 503 -37.10 8.21 -15.54
C GLY A 503 -37.44 7.50 -14.23
N SER A 504 -38.47 6.64 -14.25
CA SER A 504 -38.88 5.82 -13.09
C SER A 504 -39.23 4.41 -13.55
N MET A 505 -39.46 3.49 -12.61
CA MET A 505 -39.59 2.04 -12.81
C MET A 505 -38.26 1.35 -13.13
N GLY A 506 -38.25 0.02 -13.02
CA GLY A 506 -37.09 -0.81 -13.36
C GLY A 506 -36.93 -0.96 -14.87
N ASN A 507 -35.72 -1.28 -15.32
CA ASN A 507 -35.46 -1.65 -16.71
C ASN A 507 -35.94 -3.08 -16.97
N ASP A 508 -37.07 -3.22 -17.67
CA ASP A 508 -37.69 -4.49 -18.05
C ASP A 508 -37.26 -4.99 -19.45
N SER A 509 -36.36 -4.27 -20.12
CA SER A 509 -35.79 -4.70 -21.40
C SER A 509 -34.92 -5.94 -21.23
N ALA A 510 -34.92 -6.81 -22.25
CA ALA A 510 -33.99 -7.94 -22.30
C ALA A 510 -32.53 -7.47 -22.19
N LEU A 511 -31.67 -8.29 -21.57
CA LEU A 511 -30.23 -8.07 -21.60
C LEU A 511 -29.74 -7.99 -23.04
N ALA A 512 -28.71 -7.19 -23.31
CA ALA A 512 -28.29 -6.90 -24.67
C ALA A 512 -27.94 -8.17 -25.50
N CYS A 513 -27.38 -9.18 -24.84
CA CYS A 513 -27.06 -10.49 -25.46
C CYS A 513 -28.27 -11.41 -25.69
N LEU A 514 -29.43 -11.10 -25.10
CA LEU A 514 -30.69 -11.85 -25.22
C LEU A 514 -31.75 -11.10 -26.04
N SER A 515 -31.43 -9.89 -26.49
CA SER A 515 -32.34 -9.03 -27.22
C SER A 515 -32.46 -9.47 -28.68
N ASP A 516 -33.69 -9.61 -29.17
CA ASP A 516 -33.98 -9.81 -30.61
C ASP A 516 -33.78 -8.54 -31.45
N LYS A 517 -33.52 -7.40 -30.79
CA LYS A 517 -33.19 -6.11 -31.42
C LYS A 517 -31.68 -5.90 -31.45
N SER A 518 -31.20 -5.20 -32.48
CA SER A 518 -29.83 -4.71 -32.54
C SER A 518 -29.54 -3.80 -31.34
N ARG A 519 -28.47 -4.09 -30.60
CA ARG A 519 -28.04 -3.33 -29.42
C ARG A 519 -26.68 -2.71 -29.68
N MET A 520 -26.43 -1.59 -29.02
CA MET A 520 -25.18 -0.85 -29.17
C MET A 520 -24.11 -1.44 -28.27
N ILE A 521 -22.84 -1.26 -28.63
CA ILE A 521 -21.71 -1.82 -27.87
C ILE A 521 -21.78 -1.39 -26.40
N TYR A 522 -22.15 -0.13 -26.12
CA TYR A 522 -22.25 0.38 -24.75
C TYR A 522 -23.36 -0.28 -23.92
N ASP A 523 -24.36 -0.93 -24.52
CA ASP A 523 -25.39 -1.67 -23.76
C ASP A 523 -24.83 -2.90 -23.03
N TYR A 524 -23.70 -3.44 -23.52
CA TYR A 524 -23.00 -4.58 -22.93
C TYR A 524 -22.11 -4.19 -21.76
N PHE A 525 -21.79 -2.90 -21.61
CA PHE A 525 -20.99 -2.40 -20.50
C PHE A 525 -21.92 -1.88 -19.41
N LYS A 526 -21.81 -2.48 -18.21
CA LYS A 526 -22.52 -2.00 -17.03
C LYS A 526 -21.57 -1.18 -16.19
N GLN A 527 -22.01 0.02 -15.82
CA GLN A 527 -21.27 0.89 -14.90
C GLN A 527 -21.15 0.16 -13.56
N LEU A 528 -19.93 0.09 -13.05
CA LEU A 528 -19.69 -0.42 -11.71
C LEU A 528 -20.04 0.66 -10.70
N PHE A 529 -20.50 0.24 -9.52
CA PHE A 529 -20.72 1.11 -8.38
C PHE A 529 -20.12 0.46 -7.13
N ALA A 530 -19.76 1.29 -6.15
CA ALA A 530 -19.25 0.80 -4.87
C ALA A 530 -20.39 0.44 -3.92
N GLN A 531 -20.28 -0.69 -3.23
CA GLN A 531 -21.25 -1.14 -2.24
C GLN A 531 -20.55 -1.93 -1.12
N ILE A 532 -20.62 -1.43 0.12
CA ILE A 532 -20.17 -2.13 1.36
C ILE A 532 -18.68 -2.54 1.32
N THR A 533 -17.89 -1.87 0.49
CA THR A 533 -16.48 -2.17 0.22
C THR A 533 -15.56 -1.72 1.34
#